data_AF-A0A531L200-F1
#
_entry.id   AF-A0A531L200-F1
#
_cell.length_a   1.000
_cell.length_b   1.000
_cell.length_c   1.000
_cell.angle_alpha   90.00
_cell.angle_beta   90.00
_cell.angle_gamma   90.00
#
_symmetry.space_group_name_H-M   'P 1'
#
loop_
_entity.id
_entity.type
_entity.pdbx_description
1 polymer ?
#
loop_
_entity_poly.entity_id
_entity_poly.type
_entity_poly.pdbx_seq_one_letter_code
_entity_poly.pdbx_strand_id
1 'polypeptide(L)'
;MSFLCSVPLAALLFSACAPVAPLAVGYVEGDYVLLAPIEVAQVETISVKRGDRVAPGTPVVTLESADAEIAVAQAEAALAQAQAQ
;
A
#
# COMPACT_ATOMS: atom_id res chain seq x y z
N MET A 1 -0.55 55.13 -34.44
CA MET A 1 -1.84 54.42 -34.63
C MET A 1 -1.68 53.04 -35.28
N SER A 2 -0.62 52.26 -34.97
CA SER A 2 -0.41 50.92 -35.57
C SER A 2 -0.46 49.77 -34.55
N PHE A 3 -0.26 50.05 -33.26
CA PHE A 3 -0.28 49.03 -32.19
C PHE A 3 -1.68 48.49 -31.86
N LEU A 4 -2.75 49.19 -32.22
CA LEU A 4 -4.11 48.69 -32.02
C LEU A 4 -4.43 47.50 -32.95
N CYS A 5 -3.78 47.39 -34.11
CA CYS A 5 -4.00 46.29 -35.04
C CYS A 5 -3.33 44.97 -34.61
N SER A 6 -2.32 45.01 -33.73
CA SER A 6 -1.65 43.80 -33.21
C SER A 6 -2.38 43.15 -32.03
N VAL A 7 -3.33 43.86 -31.41
CA VAL A 7 -4.13 43.36 -30.27
C VAL A 7 -4.89 42.06 -30.60
N PRO A 8 -5.64 41.93 -31.70
CA PRO A 8 -6.33 40.67 -32.02
C PRO A 8 -5.36 39.51 -32.31
N LEU A 9 -4.20 39.78 -32.90
CA LEU A 9 -3.18 38.76 -33.17
C LEU A 9 -2.56 38.23 -31.87
N ALA A 10 -2.28 39.11 -30.91
CA ALA A 10 -1.81 38.71 -29.59
C ALA A 10 -2.88 37.89 -28.83
N ALA A 11 -4.15 38.30 -28.88
CA ALA A 11 -5.24 37.57 -28.23
C ALA A 11 -5.41 36.14 -28.76
N LEU A 12 -5.22 35.92 -30.07
CA LEU A 12 -5.25 34.59 -30.69
C LEU A 12 -4.10 33.70 -30.21
N LEU A 13 -2.90 34.25 -30.05
CA LEU A 13 -1.74 33.51 -29.51
C LEU A 13 -1.96 33.08 -28.05
N PHE A 14 -2.65 33.90 -27.25
CA PHE A 14 -2.98 33.56 -25.86
C PHE A 14 -4.07 32.50 -25.73
N SER A 15 -4.95 32.33 -26.72
CA SER A 15 -6.01 31.30 -26.70
C SER A 15 -5.46 29.87 -26.76
N ALA A 16 -4.23 29.67 -27.23
CA ALA A 16 -3.59 28.35 -27.30
C ALA A 16 -2.99 27.87 -25.96
N CYS A 17 -2.89 28.76 -24.96
CA CYS A 17 -2.43 28.41 -23.61
C CYS A 17 -3.57 28.01 -22.67
N ALA A 18 -4.81 27.90 -23.16
CA ALA A 18 -5.92 27.47 -22.33
C ALA A 18 -5.81 25.97 -22.00
N PRO A 19 -5.97 25.56 -20.73
CA PRO A 19 -6.00 24.15 -20.37
C PRO A 19 -7.20 23.47 -21.02
N VAL A 20 -7.02 22.23 -21.45
CA VAL A 20 -8.09 21.42 -22.05
C VAL A 20 -9.20 21.26 -21.02
N ALA A 21 -10.44 21.54 -21.41
CA ALA A 21 -11.59 21.35 -20.54
C ALA A 21 -11.69 19.86 -20.14
N PRO A 22 -11.97 19.55 -18.86
CA PRO A 22 -12.11 18.16 -18.42
C PRO A 22 -13.24 17.48 -19.21
N LEU A 23 -12.88 16.40 -19.93
CA LEU A 23 -13.79 15.67 -20.81
C LEU A 23 -14.90 14.91 -20.03
N ALA A 24 -14.58 14.49 -18.82
CA ALA A 24 -15.50 13.76 -17.95
C ALA A 24 -15.11 13.97 -16.48
N VAL A 25 -16.10 13.76 -15.60
CA VAL A 25 -15.91 13.66 -14.16
C VAL A 25 -16.00 12.18 -13.75
N GLY A 26 -15.15 11.75 -12.83
CA GLY A 26 -15.12 10.36 -12.37
C GLY A 26 -14.25 10.19 -11.14
N TYR A 27 -14.39 9.03 -10.50
CA TYR A 27 -13.61 8.62 -9.34
C TYR A 27 -12.83 7.36 -9.68
N VAL A 28 -11.69 7.16 -9.01
CA VAL A 28 -10.92 5.93 -9.10
C VAL A 28 -11.43 4.97 -8.04
N GLU A 29 -11.87 3.79 -8.47
CA GLU A 29 -12.20 2.69 -7.58
C GLU A 29 -10.94 1.90 -7.23
N GLY A 30 -10.93 1.33 -6.04
CA GLY A 30 -9.84 0.47 -5.57
C GLY A 30 -10.35 -0.51 -4.53
N ASP A 31 -9.82 -1.73 -4.58
CA ASP A 31 -10.10 -2.74 -3.58
C ASP A 31 -9.18 -2.55 -2.38
N TYR A 32 -9.77 -2.57 -1.19
CA TYR A 32 -9.04 -2.46 0.06
C TYR A 32 -9.27 -3.71 0.89
N VAL A 33 -8.19 -4.25 1.43
CA VAL A 33 -8.24 -5.41 2.34
C VAL A 33 -7.80 -4.97 3.73
N LEU A 34 -8.50 -5.49 4.74
CA LEU A 34 -8.10 -5.36 6.13
C LEU A 34 -7.25 -6.58 6.48
N LEU A 35 -5.99 -6.35 6.82
CA LEU A 35 -5.06 -7.40 7.23
C LEU A 35 -5.00 -7.45 8.76
N ALA A 36 -5.18 -8.64 9.32
CA ALA A 36 -5.06 -8.90 10.75
C ALA A 36 -4.24 -10.18 10.97
N PRO A 37 -3.52 -10.28 12.11
CA PRO A 37 -2.92 -11.54 12.54
C PRO A 37 -3.95 -12.65 12.70
N ILE A 38 -3.52 -13.90 12.46
CA ILE A 38 -4.34 -15.10 12.70
C ILE A 38 -4.28 -15.58 14.16
N GLU A 39 -3.24 -15.16 14.89
CA GLU A 39 -3.03 -15.47 16.31
C GLU A 39 -3.07 -14.19 17.14
N VAL A 40 -3.37 -14.33 18.43
CA VAL A 40 -3.32 -13.23 19.40
C VAL A 40 -1.91 -13.16 20.00
N ALA A 41 -1.13 -12.16 19.61
CA ALA A 41 0.22 -11.91 20.12
C ALA A 41 0.54 -10.41 20.06
N GLN A 42 1.57 -9.99 20.79
CA GLN A 42 2.03 -8.60 20.74
C GLN A 42 2.70 -8.31 19.39
N VAL A 43 2.40 -7.16 18.81
CA VAL A 43 3.14 -6.64 17.65
C VAL A 43 4.54 -6.22 18.09
N GLU A 44 5.56 -6.89 17.57
CA GLU A 44 6.96 -6.59 17.86
C GLU A 44 7.50 -5.53 16.90
N THR A 45 7.26 -5.69 15.59
CA THR A 45 7.74 -4.75 14.56
C THR A 45 6.73 -4.51 13.45
N ILE A 46 6.75 -3.30 12.89
CA ILE A 46 6.03 -2.94 11.65
C ILE A 46 7.08 -2.62 10.59
N SER A 47 7.10 -3.40 9.50
CA SER A 47 8.16 -3.35 8.49
C SER A 47 7.86 -2.43 7.31
N VAL A 48 6.67 -1.84 7.26
CA VAL A 48 6.21 -1.00 6.16
C VAL A 48 5.74 0.38 6.64
N LYS A 49 5.63 1.32 5.71
CA LYS A 49 5.09 2.65 5.91
C LYS A 49 3.95 2.93 4.92
N ARG A 50 3.16 3.95 5.22
CA ARG A 50 2.07 4.38 4.34
C ARG A 50 2.65 4.84 2.99
N GLY A 51 2.09 4.29 1.90
CA GLY A 51 2.51 4.60 0.54
C GLY A 51 3.53 3.61 -0.03
N ASP A 52 4.05 2.68 0.79
CA ASP A 52 4.94 1.63 0.31
C ASP A 52 4.20 0.69 -0.65
N ARG A 53 4.92 0.24 -1.68
CA ARG A 53 4.46 -0.84 -2.56
C ARG A 53 4.94 -2.17 -2.02
N VAL A 54 4.01 -3.09 -1.79
CA VAL A 54 4.29 -4.44 -1.27
C VAL A 54 3.95 -5.50 -2.31
N ALA A 55 4.72 -6.58 -2.33
CA ALA A 55 4.44 -7.76 -3.16
C ALA A 55 3.86 -8.89 -2.29
N PRO A 56 3.13 -9.86 -2.88
CA PRO A 56 2.66 -11.03 -2.15
C PRO A 56 3.82 -11.72 -1.39
N GLY A 57 3.57 -12.08 -0.12
CA GLY A 57 4.58 -12.69 0.76
C GLY A 57 5.52 -11.69 1.44
N THR A 58 5.41 -10.38 1.18
CA THR A 58 6.18 -9.36 1.90
C THR A 58 5.70 -9.28 3.36
N PRO A 59 6.56 -9.50 4.37
CA PRO A 59 6.17 -9.33 5.77
C PRO A 59 5.81 -7.87 6.05
N VAL A 60 4.61 -7.65 6.58
CA VAL A 60 4.09 -6.31 6.93
C VAL A 60 4.32 -6.02 8.42
N VAL A 61 4.15 -7.04 9.25
CA VAL A 61 4.24 -7.01 10.72
C VAL A 61 4.91 -8.29 11.19
N THR A 62 5.72 -8.20 12.23
CA THR A 62 6.21 -9.35 12.99
C THR A 62 5.55 -9.34 14.37
N LEU A 63 4.99 -10.46 14.77
CA LEU A 63 4.48 -10.68 16.11
C LEU A 63 5.59 -11.30 16.97
N GLU A 64 5.52 -11.11 18.28
CA GLU A 64 6.34 -11.90 19.19
C GLU A 64 6.02 -13.40 19.06
N SER A 65 7.05 -14.25 19.24
CA SER A 65 7.00 -15.69 18.93
C SER A 65 7.17 -16.61 20.13
N ALA A 66 7.31 -16.09 21.35
CA ALA A 66 7.75 -16.89 22.49
C ALA A 66 6.78 -18.04 22.81
N ASP A 67 5.48 -17.76 22.86
CA ASP A 67 4.46 -18.77 23.13
C ASP A 67 4.40 -19.82 22.01
N ALA A 68 4.56 -19.39 20.75
CA ALA A 68 4.56 -20.29 19.59
C ALA A 68 5.78 -21.22 19.59
N GLU A 69 6.97 -20.70 19.91
CA GLU A 69 8.21 -21.48 20.02
C GLU A 69 8.11 -22.54 21.13
N ILE A 70 7.56 -22.17 22.28
CA ILE A 70 7.33 -23.11 23.39
C ILE A 70 6.37 -24.22 22.97
N ALA A 71 5.27 -23.88 22.30
CA ALA A 71 4.28 -24.86 21.86
C ALA A 71 4.87 -25.85 20.84
N VAL A 72 5.68 -25.37 19.89
CA VAL A 72 6.38 -26.23 18.94
C VAL A 72 7.35 -27.17 19.65
N ALA A 73 8.18 -26.65 20.55
CA ALA A 73 9.15 -27.47 21.30
C ALA A 73 8.47 -28.56 22.13
N GLN A 74 7.33 -28.26 22.76
CA GLN A 74 6.54 -29.25 23.50
C GLN A 74 5.96 -30.33 22.57
N ALA A 75 5.44 -29.95 21.41
CA ALA A 75 4.90 -30.90 20.43
C ALA A 75 5.99 -31.82 19.87
N GLU A 76 7.17 -31.27 19.57
CA GLU A 76 8.33 -32.05 19.12
C GLU A 76 8.80 -33.06 20.17
N ALA A 77 8.87 -32.65 21.44
CA ALA A 77 9.23 -33.54 22.54
C ALA A 77 8.21 -34.69 22.71
N ALA A 78 6.91 -34.38 22.62
CA ALA A 78 5.85 -35.38 22.68
C ALA A 78 5.93 -36.38 21.50
N LEU A 79 6.22 -35.88 20.29
CA LEU A 79 6.42 -36.71 19.10
C LEU A 79 7.63 -37.65 19.29
N ALA A 80 8.75 -37.13 19.77
CA ALA A 80 9.96 -37.93 20.00
C ALA A 80 9.72 -39.04 21.04
N GLN A 81 8.98 -38.74 22.11
CA GLN A 81 8.59 -39.74 23.11
C GLN A 81 7.70 -40.83 22.52
N ALA A 82 6.75 -40.49 21.64
CA ALA A 82 5.87 -41.45 21.00
C ALA A 82 6.60 -42.34 19.99
N GLN A 83 7.59 -41.80 19.27
CA GLN A 83 8.42 -42.56 18.33
C GLN A 83 9.39 -43.52 19.02
N ALA A 84 9.74 -43.26 20.28
CA ALA A 84 10.61 -44.10 21.08
C ALA A 84 9.87 -45.25 21.81
N GLN A 85 8.53 -45.30 21.73
CA GLN A 85 7.70 -46.41 22.21
C GLN A 85 7.49 -47.47 21.12
#